data_AF-A0A382MM59-F1
#
_entry.id   AF-A0A382MM59-F1
#
_cell.length_a   1.000
_cell.length_b   1.000
_cell.length_c   1.000
_cell.angle_alpha   90.00
_cell.angle_beta   90.00
_cell.angle_gamma   90.00
#
_symmetry.space_group_name_H-M   'P 1'
#
loop_
_entity.id
_entity.type
_entity.pdbx_description
1 polymer ?
#
loop_
_entity_poly.entity_id
_entity_poly.type
_entity_poly.pdbx_seq_one_letter_code
_entity_poly.pdbx_strand_id
1 'polypeptide(L)'
;MKNFMKYLKKKNEGFTLVELIMVIVILGVLAAVAMPKMMNTLTKAEIVAEQTVVNQIWAGCESYASDELITNGIEKWPFHPLTMLGRSRNIKLNLNYGVPDEDKEWQFSLDAVDEPAIFHRRP
;
A
#
# COMPACT_ATOMS: atom_id res chain seq x y z
N MET A 1 -15.78 60.71 20.72
CA MET A 1 -16.01 59.47 19.93
C MET A 1 -15.48 59.49 18.49
N LYS A 2 -14.87 60.57 17.95
CA LYS A 2 -14.38 60.60 16.55
C LYS A 2 -12.99 59.96 16.32
N ASN A 3 -12.23 59.69 17.39
CA ASN A 3 -10.85 59.19 17.28
C ASN A 3 -10.75 57.65 17.14
N PHE A 4 -11.78 56.90 17.56
CA PHE A 4 -11.80 55.43 17.47
C PHE A 4 -12.05 54.95 16.02
N MET A 5 -12.85 55.70 15.25
CA MET A 5 -13.16 55.39 13.86
C MET A 5 -11.97 55.61 12.90
N LYS A 6 -10.96 56.39 13.29
CA LYS A 6 -9.79 56.69 12.46
C LYS A 6 -8.80 55.51 12.40
N TYR A 7 -8.79 54.64 13.41
CA TYR A 7 -7.94 53.44 13.48
C TYR A 7 -8.53 52.21 12.77
N LEU A 8 -9.82 52.24 12.41
CA LEU A 8 -10.50 51.16 11.70
C LEU A 8 -10.44 51.26 10.17
N LYS A 9 -9.79 52.31 9.63
CA LYS A 9 -9.34 52.31 8.23
C LYS A 9 -8.08 51.44 8.10
N LYS A 10 -8.24 50.12 8.30
CA LYS A 10 -7.27 49.12 7.86
C LYS A 10 -7.15 49.23 6.34
N LYS A 11 -5.92 49.36 5.85
CA LYS A 11 -5.64 49.27 4.42
C LYS A 11 -6.11 47.89 3.93
N ASN A 12 -7.15 47.85 3.12
CA ASN A 12 -7.45 46.69 2.30
C ASN A 12 -6.42 46.70 1.16
N GLU A 13 -5.20 46.25 1.44
CA GLU A 13 -4.21 45.98 0.40
C GLU A 13 -4.71 44.73 -0.35
N GLY A 14 -5.22 44.94 -1.57
CA GLY A 14 -5.69 43.87 -2.43
C GLY A 14 -4.51 43.02 -2.90
N PHE A 15 -4.74 41.71 -3.01
CA PHE A 15 -3.77 40.74 -3.51
C PHE A 15 -3.32 41.12 -4.93
N THR A 16 -2.01 41.17 -5.17
CA THR A 16 -1.48 41.55 -6.48
C THR A 16 -1.43 40.36 -7.43
N LEU A 17 -1.58 40.60 -8.75
CA LEU A 17 -1.39 39.54 -9.75
C LEU A 17 0.03 38.96 -9.71
N VAL A 18 1.02 39.79 -9.37
CA VAL A 18 2.42 39.36 -9.27
C VAL A 18 2.61 38.36 -8.13
N GLU A 19 1.98 38.58 -6.97
CA GLU A 19 1.99 37.61 -5.87
C GLU A 19 1.35 36.29 -6.28
N LEU A 20 0.22 36.31 -7.00
CA LEU A 20 -0.40 35.08 -7.50
C LEU A 20 0.55 34.31 -8.43
N ILE A 21 1.21 35.01 -9.35
CA ILE A 21 2.13 34.43 -10.32
C ILE A 21 3.36 33.84 -9.61
N MET A 22 3.91 34.53 -8.63
CA MET A 22 5.04 34.01 -7.86
C MET A 22 4.68 32.70 -7.14
N VAL A 23 3.48 32.63 -6.54
CA VAL A 23 3.01 31.44 -5.82
C VAL A 23 2.84 30.24 -6.76
N ILE A 24 2.22 30.41 -7.93
CA ILE A 24 2.06 29.30 -8.89
C ILE A 24 3.41 28.81 -9.43
N VAL A 25 4.40 29.71 -9.61
CA VAL A 25 5.75 29.34 -10.05
C VAL A 25 6.44 28.50 -8.98
N ILE A 26 6.37 28.92 -7.71
CA ILE A 26 6.95 28.16 -6.60
C ILE A 26 6.26 26.80 -6.45
N LEU A 27 4.92 26.75 -6.50
CA LEU A 27 4.17 25.49 -6.47
C LEU A 27 4.52 24.58 -7.65
N GLY A 28 4.74 25.14 -8.84
CA GLY A 28 5.17 24.39 -10.03
C GLY A 28 6.52 23.71 -9.83
N VAL A 29 7.52 24.42 -9.29
CA VAL A 29 8.84 23.85 -8.99
C VAL A 29 8.75 22.78 -7.90
N LEU A 30 7.99 23.04 -6.83
CA LEU A 30 7.79 22.07 -5.75
C LEU A 30 7.10 20.79 -6.27
N ALA A 31 6.06 20.92 -7.10
CA ALA A 31 5.36 19.79 -7.69
C ALA A 31 6.27 18.96 -8.60
N ALA A 32 7.09 19.61 -9.43
CA ALA A 32 8.03 18.94 -10.34
C ALA A 32 9.03 18.03 -9.60
N VAL A 33 9.51 18.45 -8.43
CA VAL A 33 10.43 17.64 -7.59
C VAL A 33 9.68 16.63 -6.73
N ALA A 34 8.48 16.97 -6.24
CA ALA A 34 7.71 16.11 -5.34
C ALA A 34 7.12 14.87 -6.05
N MET A 35 6.62 15.02 -7.28
CA MET A 35 5.99 13.92 -8.03
C MET A 35 6.88 12.67 -8.19
N PRO A 36 8.12 12.75 -8.74
CA PRO A 36 8.95 11.55 -8.93
C PRO A 36 9.35 10.91 -7.60
N LYS A 37 9.58 11.72 -6.55
CA LYS A 37 9.85 11.22 -5.20
C LYS A 37 8.64 10.46 -4.62
N MET A 38 7.43 10.97 -4.84
CA MET A 38 6.21 10.34 -4.37
C MET A 38 5.97 9.01 -5.06
N MET A 39 6.15 8.93 -6.39
CA MET A 39 6.06 7.67 -7.14
C MET A 39 7.01 6.60 -6.60
N ASN A 40 8.28 6.93 -6.40
CA ASN A 40 9.25 6.01 -5.80
C ASN A 40 8.85 5.56 -4.39
N THR A 41 8.25 6.45 -3.60
CA THR A 41 7.77 6.12 -2.25
C THR A 41 6.60 5.14 -2.30
N LEU A 42 5.66 5.32 -3.23
CA LEU A 42 4.51 4.43 -3.42
C LEU A 42 4.97 3.02 -3.84
N THR A 43 5.85 2.91 -4.84
CA THR A 43 6.40 1.61 -5.27
C THR A 43 7.12 0.89 -4.14
N LYS A 44 7.89 1.62 -3.31
CA LYS A 44 8.54 1.02 -2.13
C LYS A 44 7.52 0.55 -1.09
N ALA A 45 6.46 1.32 -0.86
CA ALA A 45 5.40 0.94 0.06
C ALA A 45 4.67 -0.32 -0.40
N GLU A 46 4.44 -0.47 -1.71
CA GLU A 46 3.86 -1.67 -2.32
C GLU A 46 4.77 -2.89 -2.11
N ILE A 47 6.07 -2.80 -2.40
CA ILE A 47 7.03 -3.89 -2.17
C ILE A 47 7.07 -4.30 -0.69
N VAL A 48 7.04 -3.33 0.23
CA VAL A 48 7.03 -3.62 1.68
C VAL A 48 5.71 -4.29 2.09
N ALA A 49 4.58 -3.89 1.50
CA ALA A 49 3.29 -4.53 1.74
C ALA A 49 3.30 -5.97 1.23
N GLU A 50 3.82 -6.22 0.03
CA GLU A 50 4.00 -7.56 -0.54
C GLU A 50 4.84 -8.45 0.37
N GLN A 51 6.02 -7.97 0.78
CA GLN A 51 6.90 -8.71 1.68
C GLN A 51 6.22 -9.02 3.01
N THR A 52 5.42 -8.10 3.54
CA THR A 52 4.66 -8.31 4.77
C THR A 52 3.67 -9.46 4.62
N VAL A 53 2.96 -9.54 3.49
CA VAL A 53 2.01 -10.62 3.21
C VAL A 53 2.73 -11.97 3.07
N VAL A 54 3.85 -12.01 2.34
CA VAL A 54 4.67 -13.23 2.21
C VAL A 54 5.15 -13.72 3.59
N ASN A 55 5.63 -12.81 4.43
CA ASN A 55 6.07 -13.16 5.78
C ASN A 55 4.92 -13.67 6.66
N GLN A 56 3.70 -13.13 6.50
CA GLN A 56 2.52 -13.63 7.20
C GLN A 56 2.12 -15.03 6.74
N ILE A 57 2.17 -15.30 5.43
CA ILE A 57 1.95 -16.65 4.88
C ILE A 57 2.96 -17.63 5.46
N TRP A 58 4.25 -17.28 5.43
CA TRP A 58 5.32 -18.10 5.96
C TRP A 58 5.10 -18.43 7.44
N ALA A 59 4.94 -17.41 8.27
CA ALA A 59 4.74 -17.57 9.72
C ALA A 59 3.48 -18.40 10.02
N GLY A 60 2.41 -18.22 9.24
CA GLY A 60 1.19 -19.02 9.39
C GLY A 60 1.39 -20.48 8.99
N CYS A 61 2.14 -20.76 7.92
CA CYS A 61 2.49 -22.13 7.51
C CYS A 61 3.37 -22.83 8.54
N GLU A 62 4.37 -22.13 9.09
CA GLU A 62 5.26 -22.65 10.14
C GLU A 62 4.47 -22.93 11.43
N SER A 63 3.56 -22.03 11.81
CA SER A 63 2.66 -22.25 12.94
C SER A 63 1.75 -23.47 12.74
N TYR A 64 1.23 -23.67 11.53
CA TYR A 64 0.40 -24.84 11.20
C TYR A 64 1.20 -26.14 11.27
N ALA A 65 2.40 -26.16 10.68
CA ALA A 65 3.26 -27.33 10.68
C ALA A 65 3.70 -27.72 12.11
N SER A 66 3.94 -26.73 12.97
CA SER A 66 4.24 -26.93 14.39
C SER A 66 3.05 -27.54 15.15
N ASP A 67 1.83 -27.08 14.89
CA ASP A 67 0.61 -27.63 15.50
C ASP A 67 0.35 -29.09 15.08
N GLU A 68 0.59 -29.41 13.80
CA GLU A 68 0.51 -30.79 13.28
C GLU A 68 1.56 -31.71 13.91
N LEU A 69 2.79 -31.22 14.12
CA LEU A 69 3.83 -31.97 14.83
C LEU A 69 3.40 -32.31 16.27
N ILE A 70 2.80 -31.35 16.97
CA ILE A 70 2.34 -31.55 18.36
C ILE A 70 1.15 -32.52 18.41
N THR A 71 0.20 -32.37 17.49
CA THR A 71 -1.07 -33.12 17.52
C THR A 71 -0.93 -34.52 16.94
N ASN A 72 -0.26 -34.66 15.80
CA ASN A 72 -0.18 -35.88 15.02
C ASN A 72 1.20 -36.56 15.06
N GLY A 73 2.19 -35.93 15.72
CA GLY A 73 3.56 -36.44 15.81
C GLY A 73 4.35 -36.37 14.50
N ILE A 74 3.80 -35.74 13.47
CA ILE A 74 4.40 -35.61 12.13
C ILE A 74 4.22 -34.17 11.67
N GLU A 75 5.32 -33.54 11.26
CA GLU A 75 5.27 -32.22 10.64
C GLU A 75 4.57 -32.31 9.29
N LYS A 76 3.53 -31.50 9.11
CA LYS A 76 2.76 -31.44 7.85
C LYS A 76 2.47 -30.00 7.46
N TRP A 77 2.80 -29.67 6.23
CA TRP A 77 2.50 -28.38 5.64
C TRP A 77 1.05 -28.30 5.15
N PRO A 78 0.45 -27.09 5.14
CA PRO A 78 -0.88 -26.93 4.60
C PRO A 78 -0.93 -27.15 3.10
N PHE A 79 -2.05 -27.69 2.63
CA PHE A 79 -2.26 -27.95 1.21
C PHE A 79 -2.32 -26.66 0.37
N HIS A 80 -2.83 -25.57 0.96
CA HIS A 80 -2.93 -24.29 0.30
C HIS A 80 -2.35 -23.19 1.21
N PRO A 81 -1.19 -22.60 0.88
CA PRO A 81 -0.49 -21.71 1.80
C PRO A 81 -1.28 -20.44 2.15
N LEU A 82 -2.12 -19.94 1.24
CA LEU A 82 -2.94 -18.74 1.50
C LEU A 82 -4.06 -18.95 2.53
N THR A 83 -4.37 -20.19 2.93
CA THR A 83 -5.38 -20.41 4.00
C THR A 83 -4.87 -19.96 5.36
N MET A 84 -3.56 -19.78 5.50
CA MET A 84 -2.93 -19.30 6.73
C MET A 84 -3.02 -17.79 6.89
N LEU A 85 -3.38 -17.06 5.83
CA LEU A 85 -3.69 -15.65 5.95
C LEU A 85 -5.08 -15.50 6.59
N GLY A 86 -5.10 -14.91 7.79
CA GLY A 86 -6.32 -14.50 8.46
C GLY A 86 -7.00 -13.30 7.78
N ARG A 87 -7.63 -12.42 8.56
CA ARG A 87 -8.26 -11.21 8.00
C ARG A 87 -7.22 -10.30 7.36
N SER A 88 -7.20 -10.25 6.04
CA SER A 88 -6.44 -9.28 5.28
C SER A 88 -7.30 -8.02 5.05
N ARG A 89 -6.74 -6.84 5.38
CA ARG A 89 -7.38 -5.55 5.05
C ARG A 89 -6.81 -5.09 3.71
N ASN A 90 -7.68 -4.71 2.76
CA ASN A 90 -7.29 -4.17 1.45
C ASN A 90 -6.49 -5.15 0.56
N ILE A 91 -6.65 -6.46 0.76
CA ILE A 91 -6.08 -7.52 -0.08
C ILE A 91 -7.22 -8.46 -0.48
N LYS A 92 -7.24 -8.89 -1.74
CA LYS A 92 -8.16 -9.92 -2.22
C LYS A 92 -7.45 -11.27 -2.18
N LEU A 93 -8.08 -12.27 -1.57
CA LEU A 93 -7.56 -13.63 -1.52
C LEU A 93 -8.45 -14.51 -2.37
N ASN A 94 -7.86 -15.15 -3.37
CA ASN A 94 -8.53 -16.17 -4.16
C ASN A 94 -7.88 -17.51 -3.84
N LEU A 95 -8.69 -18.41 -3.29
CA LEU A 95 -8.25 -19.75 -2.88
C LEU A 95 -8.39 -20.78 -4.01
N ASN A 96 -8.85 -20.36 -5.18
CA ASN A 96 -8.83 -21.21 -6.37
C ASN A 96 -7.42 -21.25 -6.95
N TYR A 97 -7.07 -22.35 -7.60
CA TYR A 97 -5.80 -22.44 -8.30
C TYR A 97 -5.77 -21.58 -9.55
N GLY A 98 -4.71 -20.82 -9.73
CA GLY A 98 -4.54 -19.97 -10.92
C GLY A 98 -3.68 -18.74 -10.68
N VAL A 99 -3.70 -17.85 -11.66
CA VAL A 99 -3.01 -16.55 -11.61
C VAL A 99 -4.02 -15.43 -11.40
N PRO A 100 -3.71 -14.43 -10.56
CA PRO A 100 -4.67 -13.38 -10.21
C PRO A 100 -5.10 -12.55 -11.42
N ASP A 101 -6.41 -12.31 -11.54
CA ASP A 101 -7.02 -11.54 -12.62
C ASP A 101 -7.50 -10.15 -12.19
N GLU A 102 -7.57 -9.89 -10.88
CA GLU A 102 -7.97 -8.62 -10.29
C GLU A 102 -6.83 -7.90 -9.55
N ASP A 103 -6.92 -6.58 -9.49
CA ASP A 103 -5.95 -5.75 -8.77
C ASP A 103 -5.99 -6.05 -7.25
N LYS A 104 -4.79 -6.13 -6.65
CA LYS A 104 -4.53 -6.46 -5.25
C LYS A 104 -4.88 -7.89 -4.85
N GLU A 105 -5.06 -8.77 -5.82
CA GLU A 105 -5.37 -10.17 -5.60
C GLU A 105 -4.11 -11.01 -5.38
N TRP A 106 -4.25 -12.01 -4.51
CA TRP A 106 -3.28 -13.07 -4.27
C TRP A 106 -3.91 -14.41 -4.59
N GLN A 107 -3.18 -15.22 -5.33
CA GLN A 107 -3.63 -16.54 -5.76
C GLN A 107 -2.46 -17.51 -5.77
N PHE A 108 -2.76 -18.79 -5.55
CA PHE A 108 -1.77 -19.85 -5.60
C PHE A 108 -1.96 -20.64 -6.90
N SER A 109 -0.90 -20.80 -7.68
CA SER A 109 -0.90 -21.66 -8.86
C SER A 109 0.09 -22.81 -8.65
N LEU A 110 -0.24 -23.97 -9.21
CA LEU A 110 0.60 -25.17 -9.15
C LEU A 110 1.52 -25.30 -10.38
N ASP A 111 1.22 -24.59 -11.46
CA ASP A 111 1.70 -24.87 -12.81
C ASP A 111 2.03 -23.64 -13.66
N ALA A 112 1.71 -22.42 -13.21
CA ALA A 112 1.88 -21.21 -14.02
C ALA A 112 3.34 -20.89 -14.38
N VAL A 113 4.31 -21.41 -13.63
CA VAL A 113 5.75 -21.23 -13.85
C VAL A 113 6.51 -22.56 -13.76
N ASP A 114 5.87 -23.67 -14.15
CA ASP A 114 6.38 -25.06 -14.02
C ASP A 114 6.65 -25.52 -12.57
N GLU A 115 6.41 -24.64 -11.59
CA GLU A 115 6.54 -24.90 -10.17
C GLU A 115 5.39 -24.24 -9.39
N PRO A 116 4.97 -24.81 -8.24
CA PRO A 116 3.96 -24.19 -7.39
C PRO A 116 4.44 -22.85 -6.83
N ALA A 117 3.70 -21.79 -7.10
CA ALA A 117 4.06 -20.43 -6.70
C ALA A 117 2.84 -19.61 -6.31
N ILE A 118 3.07 -18.66 -5.40
CA ILE A 118 2.07 -17.66 -5.01
C ILE A 118 2.29 -16.44 -5.88
N PHE A 119 1.21 -15.99 -6.51
CA PHE A 119 1.19 -14.83 -7.38
C PHE A 119 0.43 -13.70 -6.72
N HIS A 120 0.93 -12.48 -6.96
CA HIS A 120 0.27 -11.25 -6.57
C HIS A 120 0.13 -10.33 -7.77
N ARG A 121 -1.05 -9.74 -7.95
CA ARG A 121 -1.28 -8.69 -8.93
C ARG A 121 -1.27 -7.31 -8.26
N ARG A 122 -0.25 -6.52 -8.61
CA ARG A 122 -0.12 -5.12 -8.19
C ARG A 122 -1.31 -4.29 -8.71
N PRO A 123 -1.72 -3.25 -7.97
CA PRO A 123 -2.75 -2.30 -8.41
C PRO A 123 -2.31 -1.39 -9.56
#